data_AF-A0A8C2MRK3-F1
#
_entry.id   AF-A0A8C2MRK3-F1
#
_cell.length_a   1.000
_cell.length_b   1.000
_cell.length_c   1.000
_cell.angle_alpha   90.00
_cell.angle_beta   90.00
_cell.angle_gamma   90.00
#
_symmetry.space_group_name_H-M   'P 1'
#
loop_
_entity.id
_entity.type
_entity.pdbx_description
1 polymer ?
#
loop_
_entity_poly.entity_id
_entity_poly.type
_entity_poly.pdbx_seq_one_letter_code
_entity_poly.pdbx_strand_id
1 'polypeptide(L)'
;LVTPSPPQSAPSPVSSLHEALDQCMTALDLFLTNQFSEALSYLKPRTKESMYHSLTYATILEMQAMMTFDPQDILLAGNMMKEAQSLCQRHRRKSSVSDSFSNLVHRPTMDQFTEEEIHAEVCYAECLLQRAALTFLFPHPSPPHTSAKSLRILGQSPHPSTTCP
;
A
#
# COMPACT_ATOMS: atom_id res chain seq x y z
N LEU A 1 -49.66 23.74 8.08
CA LEU A 1 -48.47 24.02 7.25
C LEU A 1 -47.44 22.93 7.50
N VAL A 2 -47.28 21.99 6.58
CA VAL A 2 -46.19 21.01 6.61
C VAL A 2 -44.99 21.70 5.96
N THR A 3 -43.91 21.92 6.72
CA THR A 3 -42.63 22.39 6.18
C THR A 3 -41.94 21.26 5.43
N PRO A 4 -41.45 21.46 4.20
CA PRO A 4 -40.69 20.42 3.51
C PRO A 4 -39.26 20.31 4.09
N SER A 5 -38.82 19.07 4.31
CA SER A 5 -37.44 18.74 4.68
C SER A 5 -36.45 19.11 3.56
N PRO A 6 -35.18 19.44 3.88
CA PRO A 6 -34.19 19.79 2.86
C PRO A 6 -33.84 18.58 1.98
N PRO A 7 -33.46 18.80 0.71
CA PRO A 7 -33.09 17.72 -0.19
C PRO A 7 -31.81 17.05 0.31
N GLN A 8 -31.88 15.72 0.47
CA GLN A 8 -30.69 14.89 0.69
C GLN A 8 -29.78 15.04 -0.54
N SER A 9 -28.61 15.63 -0.34
CA SER A 9 -27.58 15.80 -1.37
C SER A 9 -27.08 14.43 -1.82
N ALA A 10 -27.31 14.10 -3.09
CA ALA A 10 -26.70 12.95 -3.75
C ALA A 10 -25.16 13.05 -3.69
N PRO A 11 -24.43 11.94 -3.53
CA PRO A 11 -22.98 11.98 -3.53
C PRO A 11 -22.50 12.28 -4.96
N SER A 12 -21.79 13.39 -5.13
CA SER A 12 -21.03 13.68 -6.35
C SER A 12 -19.73 12.84 -6.33
N PRO A 13 -19.55 11.87 -7.25
CA PRO A 13 -18.43 10.93 -7.15
C PRO A 13 -17.06 11.58 -7.43
N VAL A 14 -17.02 12.60 -8.30
CA VAL A 14 -15.78 13.23 -8.79
C VAL A 14 -15.08 14.12 -7.75
N SER A 15 -15.83 14.71 -6.81
CA SER A 15 -15.26 15.56 -5.76
C SER A 15 -14.57 14.75 -4.66
N SER A 16 -15.00 13.50 -4.43
CA SER A 16 -14.53 12.70 -3.30
C SER A 16 -13.07 12.20 -3.40
N LEU A 17 -12.58 11.99 -4.63
CA LEU A 17 -11.24 11.43 -4.86
C LEU A 17 -10.13 12.49 -4.73
N HIS A 18 -10.33 13.64 -5.37
CA HIS A 18 -9.42 14.77 -5.28
C HIS A 18 -9.38 15.34 -3.86
N GLU A 19 -10.54 15.48 -3.20
CA GLU A 19 -10.60 15.87 -1.79
C GLU A 19 -9.82 14.90 -0.90
N ALA A 20 -9.89 13.59 -1.18
CA ALA A 20 -9.13 12.61 -0.43
C ALA A 20 -7.61 12.74 -0.64
N LEU A 21 -7.17 13.07 -1.85
CA LEU A 21 -5.77 13.39 -2.13
C LEU A 21 -5.32 14.64 -1.39
N ASP A 22 -6.09 15.74 -1.44
CA ASP A 22 -5.75 16.99 -0.75
C ASP A 22 -5.63 16.79 0.77
N GLN A 23 -6.53 15.99 1.34
CA GLN A 23 -6.47 15.58 2.74
C GLN A 23 -5.19 14.77 3.02
N CYS A 24 -4.81 13.84 2.15
CA CYS A 24 -3.58 13.07 2.31
C CYS A 24 -2.32 13.94 2.17
N MET A 25 -2.31 14.94 1.29
CA MET A 25 -1.20 15.90 1.19
C MET A 25 -1.05 16.71 2.49
N THR A 26 -2.16 17.15 3.07
CA THR A 26 -2.15 17.82 4.40
C THR A 26 -1.59 16.90 5.48
N ALA A 27 -1.96 15.62 5.48
CA ALA A 27 -1.43 14.64 6.44
C ALA A 27 0.07 14.37 6.23
N LEU A 28 0.54 14.36 4.97
CA LEU A 28 1.95 14.23 4.65
C LEU A 28 2.74 15.46 5.11
N ASP A 29 2.18 16.67 5.01
CA ASP A 29 2.81 17.87 5.57
C ASP A 29 2.96 17.78 7.09
N LEU A 30 1.91 17.30 7.80
CA LEU A 30 1.99 17.01 9.23
C LEU A 30 3.09 15.98 9.53
N PHE A 31 3.13 14.89 8.78
CA PHE A 31 4.14 13.86 8.92
C PHE A 31 5.57 14.40 8.71
N LEU A 32 5.80 15.13 7.61
CA LEU A 32 7.11 15.70 7.24
C LEU A 32 7.56 16.81 8.20
N THR A 33 6.62 17.48 8.88
CA THR A 33 6.90 18.43 9.96
C THR A 33 7.04 17.75 11.33
N ASN A 34 7.23 16.42 11.36
CA ASN A 34 7.39 15.57 12.55
C ASN A 34 6.17 15.50 13.48
N GLN A 35 4.97 15.86 12.99
CA GLN A 35 3.71 15.72 13.70
C GLN A 35 3.06 14.36 13.38
N PHE A 36 3.80 13.27 13.60
CA PHE A 36 3.42 11.90 13.21
C PHE A 36 2.07 11.46 13.80
N SER A 37 1.86 11.70 15.09
CA SER A 37 0.62 11.30 15.78
C SER A 37 -0.61 12.04 15.23
N GLU A 38 -0.44 13.31 14.88
CA GLU A 38 -1.51 14.12 14.29
C GLU A 38 -1.82 13.67 12.86
N ALA A 39 -0.79 13.41 12.03
CA ALA A 39 -0.96 12.87 10.69
C ALA A 39 -1.76 11.55 10.70
N LEU A 40 -1.37 10.61 11.56
CA LEU A 40 -2.08 9.33 11.69
C LEU A 40 -3.51 9.52 12.20
N SER A 41 -3.71 10.38 13.21
CA SER A 41 -5.04 10.67 13.76
C SER A 41 -5.96 11.32 12.74
N TYR A 42 -5.42 12.20 11.89
CA TYR A 42 -6.13 12.88 10.81
C TYR A 42 -6.61 11.90 9.73
N LEU A 43 -5.76 10.94 9.35
CA LEU A 43 -6.08 9.97 8.30
C LEU A 43 -7.02 8.85 8.76
N LYS A 44 -6.89 8.42 10.03
CA LYS A 44 -7.54 7.22 10.59
C LYS A 44 -9.06 7.10 10.35
N PRO A 45 -9.87 8.17 10.40
CA PRO A 45 -11.32 8.06 10.22
C PRO A 45 -11.75 7.53 8.85
N ARG A 46 -10.95 7.75 7.80
CA ARG A 46 -11.32 7.43 6.41
C ARG A 46 -10.59 6.24 5.80
N THR A 47 -9.75 5.55 6.57
CA THR A 47 -8.91 4.43 6.08
C THR A 47 -9.70 3.24 5.54
N LYS A 48 -10.97 3.08 5.91
CA LYS A 48 -11.84 1.99 5.42
C LYS A 48 -12.63 2.31 4.16
N GLU A 49 -12.68 3.59 3.79
CA GLU A 49 -13.57 4.12 2.76
C GLU A 49 -12.81 4.71 1.57
N SER A 50 -11.64 5.31 1.81
CA SER A 50 -10.84 5.96 0.79
C SER A 50 -9.50 5.25 0.61
N MET A 51 -9.21 4.84 -0.63
CA MET A 51 -7.94 4.17 -0.97
C MET A 51 -6.73 5.02 -0.62
N TYR A 52 -6.79 6.33 -0.83
CA TYR A 52 -5.68 7.24 -0.47
C TYR A 52 -5.45 7.32 1.02
N HIS A 53 -6.49 7.52 1.82
CA HIS A 53 -6.34 7.58 3.28
C HIS A 53 -5.78 6.27 3.83
N SER A 54 -6.25 5.15 3.30
CA SER A 54 -5.77 3.82 3.69
C SER A 54 -4.29 3.65 3.35
N LEU A 55 -3.91 3.95 2.10
CA LEU A 55 -2.55 3.84 1.61
C LEU A 55 -1.61 4.77 2.37
N THR A 56 -1.90 6.07 2.44
CA THR A 56 -1.05 7.05 3.13
C THR A 56 -0.88 6.70 4.61
N TYR A 57 -1.95 6.27 5.29
CA TYR A 57 -1.86 5.83 6.69
C TYR A 57 -0.94 4.61 6.84
N ALA A 58 -1.08 3.60 5.97
CA ALA A 58 -0.24 2.41 5.98
C ALA A 58 1.23 2.73 5.65
N THR A 59 1.48 3.62 4.69
CA THR A 59 2.84 4.06 4.31
C THR A 59 3.53 4.79 5.45
N ILE A 60 2.83 5.66 6.20
CA ILE A 60 3.39 6.32 7.39
C ILE A 60 3.77 5.28 8.46
N LEU A 61 2.93 4.28 8.70
CA LEU A 61 3.24 3.20 9.63
C LEU A 61 4.42 2.33 9.16
N GLU A 62 4.56 2.10 7.85
CA GLU A 62 5.72 1.42 7.29
C GLU A 62 7.00 2.22 7.52
N MET A 63 6.97 3.55 7.36
CA MET A 63 8.10 4.39 7.72
C MET A 63 8.44 4.29 9.21
N GLN A 64 7.43 4.23 10.09
CA GLN A 64 7.66 3.95 11.51
C GLN A 64 8.36 2.60 11.71
N ALA A 65 7.85 1.53 11.09
CA ALA A 65 8.44 0.20 11.16
C ALA A 65 9.89 0.15 10.64
N MET A 66 10.21 0.89 9.59
CA MET A 66 11.58 1.03 9.06
C MET A 66 12.53 1.77 10.00
N MET A 67 12.01 2.73 10.78
CA MET A 67 12.82 3.51 11.70
C MET A 67 13.04 2.79 13.03
N THR A 68 12.02 2.07 13.53
CA THR A 68 12.07 1.41 14.84
C THR A 68 12.61 -0.01 14.76
N PHE A 69 12.40 -0.69 13.62
CA PHE A 69 12.57 -2.14 13.48
C PHE A 69 11.83 -2.95 14.56
N ASP A 70 10.79 -2.38 15.17
CA ASP A 70 9.99 -3.07 16.17
C ASP A 70 9.09 -4.11 15.47
N PRO A 71 9.14 -5.40 15.87
CA PRO A 71 8.29 -6.43 15.27
C PRO A 71 6.80 -6.10 15.29
N GLN A 72 6.30 -5.40 16.32
CA GLN A 72 4.91 -4.99 16.42
C GLN A 72 4.58 -3.91 15.38
N ASP A 73 5.46 -2.94 15.19
CA ASP A 73 5.30 -1.90 14.17
C ASP A 73 5.32 -2.51 12.76
N ILE A 74 6.24 -3.44 12.50
CA ILE A 74 6.33 -4.16 11.22
C ILE A 74 5.04 -4.97 10.95
N LEU A 75 4.53 -5.68 11.95
CA LEU A 75 3.28 -6.44 11.81
C LEU A 75 2.07 -5.52 11.59
N LEU A 76 1.99 -4.41 12.31
CA LEU A 76 0.92 -3.43 12.17
C LEU A 76 0.95 -2.80 10.76
N ALA A 77 2.11 -2.33 10.31
CA ALA A 77 2.28 -1.77 8.97
C ALA A 77 1.88 -2.78 7.89
N GLY A 78 2.34 -4.03 7.99
CA GLY A 78 1.98 -5.09 7.05
C GLY A 78 0.48 -5.41 7.00
N ASN A 79 -0.20 -5.38 8.15
CA ASN A 79 -1.65 -5.58 8.23
C ASN A 79 -2.41 -4.41 7.61
N MET A 80 -2.05 -3.17 7.93
CA MET A 80 -2.68 -1.98 7.36
C MET A 80 -2.48 -1.90 5.85
N MET A 81 -1.29 -2.26 5.36
CA MET A 81 -1.01 -2.32 3.92
C MET A 81 -1.87 -3.37 3.21
N LYS A 82 -2.14 -4.52 3.86
CA LYS A 82 -3.03 -5.56 3.32
C LYS A 82 -4.48 -5.10 3.28
N GLU A 83 -4.93 -4.31 4.27
CA GLU A 83 -6.25 -3.70 4.27
C GLU A 83 -6.38 -2.66 3.14
N ALA A 84 -5.39 -1.80 2.96
CA ALA A 84 -5.32 -0.83 1.86
C ALA A 84 -5.35 -1.53 0.49
N GLN A 85 -4.56 -2.59 0.33
CA GLN A 85 -4.56 -3.42 -0.89
C GLN A 85 -5.97 -3.99 -1.18
N SER A 86 -6.65 -4.50 -0.15
CA SER A 86 -7.99 -5.08 -0.28
C SER A 86 -9.03 -4.02 -0.63
N LEU A 87 -8.89 -2.80 -0.11
CA LEU A 87 -9.72 -1.66 -0.48
C LEU A 87 -9.53 -1.30 -1.96
N CYS A 88 -8.28 -1.11 -2.42
CA CYS A 88 -7.98 -0.82 -3.83
C CYS A 88 -8.56 -1.90 -4.77
N GLN A 89 -8.41 -3.18 -4.42
CA GLN A 89 -8.95 -4.30 -5.21
C GLN A 89 -10.49 -4.25 -5.35
N ARG A 90 -11.21 -3.76 -4.35
CA ARG A 90 -12.67 -3.62 -4.43
C ARG A 90 -13.07 -2.52 -5.40
N HIS A 91 -12.39 -1.38 -5.39
CA HIS A 91 -12.67 -0.27 -6.30
C HIS A 91 -12.40 -0.66 -7.75
N ARG A 92 -11.30 -1.40 -7.98
CA ARG A 92 -10.95 -2.01 -9.26
C ARG A 92 -11.95 -3.03 -9.82
N ARG A 93 -12.66 -3.78 -8.97
CA ARG A 93 -13.62 -4.83 -9.39
C ARG A 93 -15.08 -4.36 -9.48
N LYS A 94 -15.44 -3.25 -8.81
CA LYS A 94 -16.82 -2.78 -8.70
C LYS A 94 -17.44 -2.41 -10.05
N SER A 95 -16.67 -1.89 -10.99
CA SER A 95 -17.16 -1.53 -12.34
C SER A 95 -17.23 -2.71 -13.31
N SER A 96 -16.32 -3.69 -13.17
CA SER A 96 -16.30 -4.88 -14.01
C SER A 96 -17.64 -5.63 -13.98
N VAL A 97 -18.34 -5.68 -12.84
CA VAL A 97 -19.65 -6.32 -12.73
C VAL A 97 -20.82 -5.47 -13.22
N SER A 98 -20.71 -4.12 -13.20
CA SER A 98 -21.74 -3.23 -13.75
C SER A 98 -21.63 -3.07 -15.27
N ASP A 99 -20.43 -3.14 -15.84
CA ASP A 99 -20.17 -2.97 -17.28
C ASP A 99 -20.15 -4.29 -18.08
N SER A 100 -20.12 -5.45 -17.41
CA SER A 100 -20.08 -6.76 -18.06
C SER A 100 -21.30 -7.06 -18.95
N PHE A 101 -22.43 -6.36 -18.78
CA PHE A 101 -23.60 -6.57 -19.63
C PHE A 101 -23.59 -5.74 -20.93
N SER A 102 -22.80 -4.65 -21.01
CA SER A 102 -22.72 -3.80 -22.22
C SER A 102 -21.51 -4.15 -23.12
N ASN A 103 -20.42 -4.66 -22.54
CA ASN A 103 -19.15 -4.87 -23.23
C ASN A 103 -18.97 -6.23 -23.93
N LEU A 104 -19.95 -7.15 -23.84
CA LEU A 104 -19.86 -8.44 -24.55
C LEU A 104 -19.90 -8.29 -26.09
N VAL A 105 -20.21 -7.10 -26.61
CA VAL A 105 -20.25 -6.77 -28.04
C VAL A 105 -19.04 -5.93 -28.52
N HIS A 106 -18.23 -5.37 -27.64
CA HIS A 106 -17.05 -4.58 -28.03
C HIS A 106 -15.82 -4.94 -27.20
N ARG A 107 -14.81 -5.42 -27.91
CA ARG A 107 -13.48 -5.82 -27.44
C ARG A 107 -12.86 -4.73 -26.52
N PRO A 108 -12.35 -5.07 -25.32
CA PRO A 108 -11.90 -4.07 -24.37
C PRO A 108 -10.59 -3.45 -24.87
N THR A 109 -10.66 -2.17 -25.20
CA THR A 109 -9.51 -1.32 -25.47
C THR A 109 -9.18 -0.60 -24.16
N MET A 110 -7.91 -0.30 -23.90
CA MET A 110 -7.45 0.29 -22.64
C MET A 110 -8.14 1.63 -22.26
N ASP A 111 -8.88 2.24 -23.19
CA ASP A 111 -9.75 3.42 -23.02
C ASP A 111 -11.01 3.20 -22.15
N GLN A 112 -11.19 2.03 -21.52
CA GLN A 112 -12.39 1.71 -20.74
C GLN A 112 -12.29 1.88 -19.22
N PHE A 113 -11.12 2.23 -18.68
CA PHE A 113 -10.99 2.41 -17.23
C PHE A 113 -11.50 3.78 -16.78
N THR A 114 -12.28 3.80 -15.69
CA THR A 114 -12.62 5.06 -15.02
C THR A 114 -11.39 5.65 -14.32
N GLU A 115 -11.38 6.96 -14.08
CA GLU A 115 -10.31 7.62 -13.33
C GLU A 115 -10.06 6.93 -11.98
N GLU A 116 -11.13 6.61 -11.25
CA GLU A 116 -11.06 5.91 -9.96
C GLU A 116 -10.38 4.52 -10.07
N GLU A 117 -10.64 3.76 -11.14
CA GLU A 117 -9.99 2.47 -11.38
C GLU A 117 -8.51 2.59 -11.68
N ILE A 118 -8.11 3.60 -12.46
CA ILE A 118 -6.71 3.86 -12.76
C ILE A 118 -5.96 4.12 -11.45
N HIS A 119 -6.50 4.98 -10.60
CA HIS A 119 -5.92 5.27 -9.29
C HIS A 119 -5.94 4.05 -8.37
N ALA A 120 -7.00 3.22 -8.41
CA ALA A 120 -7.06 1.98 -7.65
C ALA A 120 -6.01 0.96 -8.09
N GLU A 121 -5.73 0.82 -9.39
CA GLU A 121 -4.66 -0.05 -9.90
C GLU A 121 -3.28 0.45 -9.48
N VAL A 122 -3.03 1.76 -9.57
CA VAL A 122 -1.77 2.36 -9.12
C VAL A 122 -1.57 2.17 -7.62
N CYS A 123 -2.57 2.50 -6.80
CA CYS A 123 -2.51 2.32 -5.35
C CYS A 123 -2.34 0.85 -4.95
N TYR A 124 -2.98 -0.07 -5.68
CA TYR A 124 -2.81 -1.51 -5.48
C TYR A 124 -1.38 -1.96 -5.79
N ALA A 125 -0.78 -1.49 -6.88
CA ALA A 125 0.61 -1.78 -7.23
C ALA A 125 1.59 -1.22 -6.19
N GLU A 126 1.34 -0.02 -5.68
CA GLU A 126 2.13 0.60 -4.61
C GLU A 126 2.07 -0.21 -3.32
N CYS A 127 0.88 -0.65 -2.90
CA CYS A 127 0.72 -1.54 -1.74
C CYS A 127 1.56 -2.81 -1.89
N LEU A 128 1.63 -3.39 -3.10
CA LEU A 128 2.43 -4.60 -3.35
C LEU A 128 3.92 -4.33 -3.23
N LEU A 129 4.39 -3.20 -3.77
CA LEU A 129 5.79 -2.80 -3.70
C LEU A 129 6.22 -2.58 -2.24
N GLN A 130 5.42 -1.85 -1.46
CA GLN A 130 5.63 -1.60 -0.04
C GLN A 130 5.63 -2.89 0.79
N ARG A 131 4.69 -3.81 0.53
CA ARG A 131 4.71 -5.13 1.19
C ARG A 131 5.95 -5.96 0.85
N ALA A 132 6.44 -5.87 -0.39
CA ALA A 132 7.69 -6.52 -0.76
C ALA A 132 8.87 -5.89 -0.01
N ALA A 133 8.90 -4.56 0.12
CA ALA A 133 9.93 -3.85 0.89
C ALA A 133 9.93 -4.24 2.37
N LEU A 134 8.75 -4.29 3.01
CA LEU A 134 8.59 -4.75 4.40
C LEU A 134 9.18 -6.14 4.67
N THR A 135 9.24 -7.02 3.66
CA THR A 135 9.82 -8.37 3.81
C THR A 135 11.31 -8.33 4.17
N PHE A 136 12.02 -7.25 3.81
CA PHE A 136 13.42 -7.05 4.20
C PHE A 136 13.59 -6.57 5.65
N LEU A 137 12.53 -6.02 6.25
CA LEU A 137 12.54 -5.59 7.66
C LEU A 137 12.20 -6.72 8.62
N PHE A 138 11.42 -7.71 8.17
CA PHE A 138 11.25 -8.94 8.95
C PHE A 138 12.63 -9.57 9.09
N PRO A 139 13.20 -9.64 10.31
CA PRO A 139 14.43 -10.37 10.50
C PRO A 139 14.16 -11.79 10.01
N HIS A 140 14.97 -12.24 9.05
CA HIS A 140 14.98 -13.65 8.66
C HIS A 140 14.94 -14.45 9.95
N PRO A 141 13.98 -15.37 10.15
CA PRO A 141 13.95 -16.15 11.36
C PRO A 141 15.33 -16.78 11.47
N SER A 142 16.11 -16.35 12.48
CA SER A 142 17.34 -17.04 12.82
C SER A 142 16.92 -18.49 12.99
N PRO A 143 17.46 -19.44 12.22
CA PRO A 143 17.07 -20.83 12.38
C PRO A 143 17.21 -21.17 13.86
N PRO A 144 16.21 -21.81 14.49
CA PRO A 144 16.33 -22.21 15.88
C PRO A 144 17.63 -23.01 16.00
N HIS A 145 18.50 -22.57 16.92
CA HIS A 145 19.85 -23.08 17.15
C HIS A 145 20.00 -24.55 16.73
N THR A 146 20.45 -24.78 15.50
CA THR A 146 20.95 -26.07 15.08
C THR A 146 22.19 -25.79 14.23
N SER A 147 23.33 -25.89 14.91
CA SER A 147 24.70 -25.99 14.42
C SER A 147 25.04 -25.34 13.07
N ALA A 148 25.85 -24.29 13.17
CA ALA A 148 26.95 -23.94 12.27
C ALA A 148 27.12 -24.89 11.06
N LYS A 149 26.65 -24.46 9.89
CA LYS A 149 27.16 -24.92 8.60
C LYS A 149 27.48 -23.72 7.72
N SER A 150 28.66 -23.17 8.00
CA SER A 150 29.65 -22.68 7.04
C SER A 150 29.09 -21.86 5.86
N LEU A 151 28.98 -20.55 6.08
CA LEU A 151 29.11 -19.56 5.02
C LEU A 151 30.59 -19.55 4.55
N ARG A 152 30.96 -20.47 3.65
CA ARG A 152 32.18 -20.31 2.85
C ARG A 152 31.89 -19.28 1.75
N ILE A 153 32.07 -18.01 2.07
CA ILE A 153 32.27 -16.95 1.08
C ILE A 153 33.74 -16.53 1.19
N LEU A 154 34.48 -16.73 0.09
CA LEU A 154 35.69 -16.04 -0.37
C LEU A 154 36.79 -17.01 -0.87
N GLY A 155 36.96 -16.99 -2.19
CA GLY A 155 38.27 -16.92 -2.83
C GLY A 155 39.13 -18.18 -2.82
N GLN A 156 38.97 -19.03 -3.84
CA GLN A 156 40.11 -19.75 -4.42
C GLN A 156 40.03 -19.67 -5.95
N SER A 157 40.88 -18.80 -6.51
CA SER A 157 41.25 -18.79 -7.92
C SER A 157 42.14 -20.01 -8.21
N PRO A 158 42.00 -20.71 -9.34
CA PRO A 158 42.93 -21.78 -9.69
C PRO A 158 44.14 -21.16 -10.42
N HIS A 159 45.30 -21.15 -9.78
CA HIS A 159 46.58 -21.05 -10.48
C HIS A 159 47.37 -22.35 -10.24
N PRO A 160 47.74 -23.09 -11.30
CA PRO A 160 48.74 -24.14 -11.19
C PRO A 160 50.12 -23.53 -11.47
N SER A 161 51.07 -23.72 -10.55
CA SER A 161 52.49 -23.48 -10.79
C SER A 161 53.30 -24.47 -9.97
N THR A 162 53.87 -25.44 -10.69
CA THR A 162 55.24 -26.01 -10.59
C THR A 162 55.99 -25.69 -9.28
N THR A 163 56.64 -26.62 -8.57
CA THR A 163 57.88 -27.32 -9.02
C THR A 163 58.34 -28.34 -7.95
N CYS A 164 59.02 -29.39 -8.42
CA CYS A 164 59.92 -30.36 -7.76
C CYS A 164 60.88 -29.75 -6.70
N PRO A 165 61.57 -30.56 -5.85
CA PRO A 165 62.43 -31.68 -6.25
C PRO A 165 61.93 -33.07 -5.85
#